data_AF-A0A0N4YJB4-F1
#
_entry.id   AF-A0A0N4YJB4-F1
#
_cell.length_a   1.000
_cell.length_b   1.000
_cell.length_c   1.000
_cell.angle_alpha   90.00
_cell.angle_beta   90.00
_cell.angle_gamma   90.00
#
_symmetry.space_group_name_H-M   'P 1'
#
loop_
_entity.id
_entity.type
_entity.pdbx_description
1 polymer ?
#
loop_
_entity_poly.entity_id
_entity_poly.type
_entity_poly.pdbx_seq_one_letter_code
_entity_poly.pdbx_strand_id
1 'polypeptide(L)'
;AGIVFSGKGDNGQTVITYSPNSSADNEDEAITLEVSDPVNVNFSIKYMNQFTKASSLSTRVRISLSNDVPIVIEYPLTDDGKSTGQQNGHLRFYLAPKIDEEENMD
;
A
#
# COMPACT_ATOMS: atom_id res chain seq x y z
N ALA A 1 7.70 10.37 10.57
CA ALA A 1 7.87 9.26 9.61
C ALA A 1 6.92 9.47 8.44
N GLY A 2 7.31 9.13 7.22
CA GLY A 2 6.49 9.29 6.02
C GLY A 2 6.62 8.07 5.12
N ILE A 3 5.73 7.95 4.15
CA ILE A 3 5.74 6.88 3.16
C ILE A 3 6.36 7.45 1.88
N VAL A 4 7.35 6.76 1.32
CA VAL A 4 7.94 7.12 0.03
C VAL A 4 7.70 5.99 -0.94
N PHE A 5 6.97 6.28 -2.02
CA PHE A 5 6.86 5.40 -3.17
C PHE A 5 7.82 5.89 -4.24
N SER A 6 8.71 5.02 -4.70
CA SER A 6 9.62 5.32 -5.79
C SER A 6 9.45 4.32 -6.93
N GLY A 7 9.65 4.78 -8.16
CA GLY A 7 9.65 3.95 -9.35
C GLY A 7 10.76 4.40 -10.28
N LYS A 8 11.52 3.46 -10.83
CA LYS A 8 12.56 3.73 -11.82
C LYS A 8 12.25 2.93 -13.08
N GLY A 9 12.32 3.59 -14.23
CA GLY A 9 12.21 2.97 -15.54
C GLY A 9 13.21 3.59 -16.51
N ASP A 10 13.20 3.12 -17.75
CA ASP A 10 14.20 3.48 -18.75
C ASP A 10 14.30 4.99 -19.02
N ASN A 11 13.16 5.69 -18.90
CA ASN A 11 13.03 7.11 -19.20
C ASN A 11 13.10 8.02 -17.96
N GLY A 12 13.36 7.48 -16.77
CA GLY A 12 13.53 8.28 -15.55
C GLY A 12 13.06 7.64 -14.26
N GLN A 13 12.96 8.48 -13.23
CA GLN A 13 12.57 8.09 -11.87
C GLN A 13 11.42 8.96 -11.39
N THR A 14 10.47 8.35 -10.69
CA THR A 14 9.38 9.01 -9.98
C THR A 14 9.54 8.77 -8.48
N VAL A 15 9.25 9.82 -7.69
CA VAL A 15 9.23 9.75 -6.23
C VAL A 15 8.00 10.49 -5.75
N ILE A 16 7.17 9.82 -4.95
CA ILE A 16 5.98 10.39 -4.32
C ILE A 16 6.11 10.17 -2.82
N THR A 17 5.96 11.24 -2.05
CA THR A 17 6.02 11.19 -0.58
C THR A 17 4.67 11.52 0.01
N TYR A 18 4.20 10.69 0.93
CA TYR A 18 3.02 10.94 1.73
C TYR A 18 3.41 11.11 3.20
N SER A 19 2.93 12.19 3.79
CA SER A 19 3.00 12.42 5.23
C SER A 19 1.66 12.03 5.86
N PRO A 20 1.64 11.35 7.01
CA PRO A 20 0.39 11.09 7.74
C PRO A 20 -0.34 12.39 8.06
N ASN A 21 -1.66 12.41 7.91
CA ASN A 21 -2.49 13.61 8.11
C ASN A 21 -3.74 13.29 8.92
N SER A 22 -3.57 12.77 10.14
CA SER A 22 -4.63 12.35 11.06
C SER A 22 -5.61 13.45 11.50
N SER A 23 -5.45 14.68 11.03
CA SER A 23 -6.34 15.83 11.29
C SER A 23 -7.23 16.18 10.08
N ALA A 24 -7.40 15.28 9.11
CA ALA A 24 -8.30 15.51 8.00
C ALA A 24 -9.75 15.53 8.51
N ASP A 25 -10.53 16.53 8.08
CA ASP A 25 -11.96 16.65 8.42
C ASP A 25 -12.80 15.47 7.87
N ASN A 26 -12.26 14.76 6.88
CA ASN A 26 -12.84 13.58 6.27
C ASN A 26 -11.96 12.34 6.53
N GLU A 27 -12.49 11.38 7.29
CA GLU A 27 -11.79 10.11 7.57
C GLU A 27 -11.46 9.32 6.31
N ASP A 28 -12.27 9.40 5.25
CA ASP A 28 -11.98 8.71 3.97
C ASP A 28 -10.71 9.25 3.29
N GLU A 29 -10.33 10.50 3.56
CA GLU A 29 -9.14 11.15 2.97
C GLU A 29 -7.91 11.07 3.89
N ALA A 30 -8.07 10.60 5.13
CA ALA A 30 -6.99 10.53 6.10
C ALA A 30 -5.98 9.43 5.76
N ILE A 31 -4.71 9.78 5.82
CA ILE A 31 -3.54 8.90 5.71
C ILE A 31 -3.06 8.59 7.12
N THR A 32 -3.29 7.34 7.52
CA THR A 32 -2.86 6.80 8.81
C THR A 32 -1.63 5.93 8.61
N LEU A 33 -0.64 6.07 9.49
CA LEU A 33 0.62 5.33 9.41
C LEU A 33 1.03 4.85 10.80
N GLU A 34 1.26 3.55 10.91
CA GLU A 34 1.83 2.89 12.08
C GLU A 34 3.12 2.21 11.64
N VAL A 35 4.24 2.55 12.29
CA VAL A 35 5.56 2.00 11.96
C VAL A 35 6.16 1.43 13.24
N SER A 36 6.23 0.10 13.31
CA SER A 36 6.98 -0.59 14.36
C SER A 36 8.48 -0.61 14.04
N ASP A 37 8.81 -0.99 12.80
CA ASP A 37 10.18 -1.09 12.28
C ASP A 37 10.26 -0.47 10.87
N PRO A 38 11.39 0.14 10.49
CA PRO A 38 11.59 0.62 9.12
C PRO A 38 11.48 -0.51 8.10
N VAL A 39 10.82 -0.24 6.97
CA VAL A 39 10.63 -1.20 5.88
C VAL A 39 11.10 -0.60 4.57
N ASN A 40 11.85 -1.38 3.78
CA ASN A 40 12.28 -1.01 2.44
C ASN A 40 12.21 -2.24 1.53
N VAL A 41 11.21 -2.26 0.65
CA VAL A 41 10.85 -3.44 -0.13
C VAL A 41 10.45 -3.03 -1.55
N ASN A 42 10.81 -3.85 -2.52
CA ASN A 42 10.53 -3.63 -3.94
C ASN A 42 9.46 -4.61 -4.43
N PHE A 43 8.55 -4.15 -5.30
CA PHE A 43 7.49 -4.99 -5.84
C PHE A 43 7.27 -4.75 -7.34
N SER A 44 6.68 -5.75 -7.99
CA SER A 44 6.26 -5.61 -9.38
C SER A 44 5.06 -4.67 -9.52
N ILE A 45 5.29 -3.51 -10.14
CA ILE A 45 4.24 -2.52 -10.44
C ILE A 45 3.10 -3.12 -11.29
N LYS A 46 3.39 -4.14 -12.11
CA LYS A 46 2.36 -4.86 -12.89
C LYS A 46 1.29 -5.47 -11.99
N TYR A 47 1.67 -6.09 -10.88
CA TYR A 47 0.71 -6.68 -9.94
C TYR A 47 0.04 -5.61 -9.08
N MET A 48 0.77 -4.56 -8.68
CA MET A 48 0.17 -3.42 -7.97
C MET A 48 -0.96 -2.78 -8.79
N ASN A 49 -0.74 -2.56 -10.10
CA ASN A 49 -1.77 -2.05 -11.01
C ASN A 49 -2.96 -3.01 -11.21
N GLN A 50 -2.80 -4.31 -10.96
CA GLN A 50 -3.93 -5.24 -10.97
C GLN A 50 -4.75 -5.11 -9.67
N PHE A 51 -4.09 -4.93 -8.54
CA PHE A 51 -4.75 -4.78 -7.24
C PHE A 51 -5.58 -3.50 -7.16
N THR A 52 -5.14 -2.40 -7.78
CA THR A 52 -5.90 -1.13 -7.84
C THR A 52 -7.24 -1.23 -8.56
N LYS A 53 -7.50 -2.30 -9.32
CA LYS A 53 -8.82 -2.54 -9.92
C LYS A 53 -9.90 -2.82 -8.88
N ALA A 54 -9.53 -3.19 -7.66
CA ALA A 54 -10.44 -3.39 -6.55
C ALA A 54 -10.83 -2.09 -5.82
N SER A 55 -10.28 -0.94 -6.21
CA SER A 55 -10.57 0.35 -5.55
C SER A 55 -12.03 0.79 -5.64
N SER A 56 -12.86 0.19 -6.50
CA SER A 56 -14.31 0.44 -6.51
C SER A 56 -15.05 -0.25 -5.35
N LEU A 57 -14.42 -1.17 -4.64
CA LEU A 57 -15.03 -1.93 -3.54
C LEU A 57 -14.94 -1.23 -2.19
N SER A 58 -14.04 -0.26 -2.04
CA SER A 58 -13.80 0.44 -0.77
C SER A 58 -13.18 1.81 -1.02
N THR A 59 -13.60 2.82 -0.25
CA THR A 59 -12.97 4.15 -0.26
C THR A 59 -11.56 4.14 0.32
N ARG A 60 -11.18 3.09 1.06
CA ARG A 60 -9.88 2.95 1.71
C ARG A 60 -9.17 1.67 1.28
N VAL A 61 -7.84 1.76 1.27
CA VAL A 61 -6.95 0.60 1.12
C VAL A 61 -6.02 0.55 2.32
N ARG A 62 -5.83 -0.64 2.87
CA ARG A 62 -4.84 -0.89 3.93
C ARG A 62 -3.67 -1.64 3.34
N ILE A 63 -2.48 -1.06 3.49
CA ILE A 63 -1.22 -1.60 2.99
C ILE A 63 -0.41 -2.06 4.19
N SER A 64 -0.19 -3.37 4.33
CA SER A 64 0.66 -3.94 5.39
C SER A 64 1.97 -4.42 4.79
N LEU A 65 3.08 -3.90 5.29
CA LEU A 65 4.44 -4.11 4.77
C LEU A 65 5.32 -4.78 5.84
N SER A 66 6.24 -5.61 5.39
CA SER A 66 7.30 -6.22 6.20
C SER A 66 8.48 -6.55 5.28
N ASN A 67 9.69 -6.58 5.82
CA ASN A 67 10.87 -7.03 5.08
C ASN A 67 10.90 -8.56 4.89
N ASP A 68 10.22 -9.32 5.76
CA ASP A 68 10.34 -10.79 5.82
C ASP A 68 9.16 -11.55 5.23
N VAL A 69 8.01 -10.88 5.06
CA VAL A 69 6.77 -11.51 4.58
C VAL A 69 6.15 -10.74 3.41
N PRO A 70 5.33 -11.39 2.57
CA PRO A 70 4.61 -10.74 1.48
C PRO A 70 3.84 -9.49 1.92
N ILE A 71 3.81 -8.47 1.07
CA ILE A 71 2.90 -7.33 1.26
C ILE A 71 1.46 -7.80 1.22
N VAL A 72 0.63 -7.20 2.08
CA VAL A 72 -0.82 -7.39 2.06
C VAL A 72 -1.49 -6.10 1.63
N ILE A 73 -2.22 -6.15 0.52
CA ILE A 73 -3.11 -5.08 0.07
C ILE A 73 -4.54 -5.49 0.40
N GLU A 74 -5.20 -4.75 1.28
CA GLU A 74 -6.54 -5.04 1.76
C GLU A 74 -7.53 -3.94 1.38
N TYR A 75 -8.65 -4.34 0.81
CA TYR A 75 -9.84 -3.51 0.61
C TYR A 75 -10.92 -3.98 1.59
N PRO A 76 -11.22 -3.22 2.66
CA PRO A 76 -12.31 -3.52 3.58
C PRO A 76 -13.66 -3.46 2.86
N LEU A 77 -14.51 -4.46 3.10
CA LEU A 77 -15.88 -4.49 2.57
C LEU A 77 -16.84 -4.06 3.67
N THR A 78 -17.41 -2.87 3.52
CA THR A 78 -18.44 -2.30 4.41
C THR A 78 -19.83 -2.40 3.79
N ASP A 79 -20.86 -2.31 4.62
CA ASP A 79 -22.27 -2.38 4.21
C ASP A 79 -22.71 -1.23 3.29
N ASP A 80 -22.24 -0.01 3.56
CA ASP A 80 -22.57 1.20 2.80
C ASP A 80 -21.47 1.68 1.85
N GLY A 81 -20.37 0.91 1.75
CA GLY A 81 -19.20 1.21 0.93
C GLY A 81 -18.31 2.33 1.48
N LYS A 82 -18.60 2.89 2.66
CA LYS A 82 -17.81 3.95 3.32
C LYS A 82 -16.92 3.38 4.41
N SER A 83 -15.92 4.15 4.83
CA SER A 83 -15.01 3.75 5.91
C SER A 83 -15.67 3.67 7.29
N THR A 84 -16.75 4.42 7.51
CA THR A 84 -17.49 4.45 8.79
C THR A 84 -18.56 3.36 8.89
N GLY A 85 -18.85 2.66 7.79
CA GLY A 85 -19.79 1.55 7.74
C GLY A 85 -19.30 0.32 8.50
N GLN A 86 -20.21 -0.60 8.80
CA GLN A 86 -19.84 -1.83 9.49
C GLN A 86 -19.06 -2.74 8.55
N GLN A 87 -17.81 -3.05 8.90
CA GLN A 87 -16.98 -3.97 8.11
C GLN A 87 -17.49 -5.41 8.27
N ASN A 88 -17.91 -6.00 7.15
CA ASN A 88 -18.43 -7.38 7.08
C ASN A 88 -17.49 -8.34 6.34
N GLY A 89 -16.38 -7.83 5.78
CA GLY A 89 -15.38 -8.65 5.11
C GLY A 89 -14.18 -7.84 4.59
N HIS A 90 -13.37 -8.49 3.77
CA HIS A 90 -12.27 -7.85 3.05
C HIS A 90 -11.87 -8.64 1.81
N LEU A 91 -11.33 -7.95 0.81
CA LEU A 91 -10.54 -8.54 -0.26
C LEU A 91 -9.07 -8.30 0.01
N ARG A 92 -8.25 -9.36 0.00
CA ARG A 92 -6.80 -9.27 0.24
C ARG A 92 -6.00 -9.83 -0.94
N PHE A 93 -4.99 -9.08 -1.34
CA PHE A 93 -3.94 -9.53 -2.25
C PHE A 93 -2.64 -9.69 -1.48
N TYR A 94 -1.92 -10.77 -1.80
CA TYR A 94 -0.61 -11.06 -1.24
C TYR A 94 0.41 -11.07 -2.38
N LEU A 95 1.52 -10.37 -2.20
CA LEU A 95 2.59 -10.33 -3.19
C LEU A 95 3.94 -10.44 -2.49
N ALA A 96 4.71 -11.45 -2.87
CA ALA A 96 6.08 -11.55 -2.39
C ALA A 96 6.91 -10.35 -2.90
N PRO A 97 7.83 -9.82 -2.10
CA PRO A 97 8.77 -8.81 -2.57
C PRO A 97 9.61 -9.36 -3.74
N LYS A 98 10.04 -8.47 -4.62
CA LYS A 98 11.08 -8.81 -5.58
C LYS A 98 12.39 -8.98 -4.82
N ILE A 99 13.12 -10.03 -5.19
CA ILE A 99 14.52 -10.18 -4.82
C ILE A 99 15.29 -9.45 -5.90
N ASP A 100 15.97 -8.36 -5.56
CA ASP A 100 16.85 -7.69 -6.51
C ASP A 100 18.13 -8.55 -6.62
N GLU A 101 18.31 -9.25 -7.74
CA GLU A 101 19.48 -10.13 -7.98
C GLU A 101 20.82 -9.37 -7.96
N GLU A 102 20.79 -8.03 -8.02
CA GLU A 102 21.96 -7.15 -7.93
C GLU A 102 22.51 -6.99 -6.50
N GLU A 103 21.76 -7.32 -5.44
CA GLU A 103 22.25 -7.26 -4.05
C GLU A 103 23.20 -8.41 -3.69
N ASN A 104 23.39 -9.40 -4.57
CA ASN A 104 24.29 -10.55 -4.35
C ASN A 104 25.63 -10.43 -5.12
N MET A 105 26.00 -9.24 -5.59
CA MET A 105 27.27 -8.98 -6.27
C MET A 105 28.26 -8.12 -5.46
N ASP A 106 28.22 -8.24 -4.14
CA ASP A 106 29.30 -7.77 -3.24
C ASP A 106 29.84 -8.92 -2.37
#